data_AF-A0A6B3DUR6-F1
#
_entry.id   AF-A0A6B3DUR6-F1
#
_cell.length_a   1.000
_cell.length_b   1.000
_cell.length_c   1.000
_cell.angle_alpha   90.00
_cell.angle_beta   90.00
_cell.angle_gamma   90.00
#
_symmetry.space_group_name_H-M   'P 1'
#
loop_
_entity.id
_entity.type
_entity.pdbx_description
1 polymer ?
#
loop_
_entity_poly.entity_id
_entity_poly.type
_entity_poly.pdbx_seq_one_letter_code
_entity_poly.pdbx_strand_id
1 'polypeptide(L)'
;PLTRGEMDTQAAAGAVTGAVGHATGAVTGLKPNPLAGTGVDPLDNGVGTQVADFKPVSSQQLTGPVAEAPSVGAVPVVGRAAGALR
;
A
#
# COMPACT_ATOMS: atom_id res chain seq x y z
N PRO A 1 -32.78 -21.70 18.54
CA PRO A 1 -31.84 -20.97 19.43
C PRO A 1 -30.48 -21.69 19.35
N LEU A 2 -29.37 -20.96 19.23
CA LEU A 2 -28.04 -21.57 19.13
C LEU A 2 -27.58 -22.12 20.49
N THR A 3 -26.88 -23.24 20.47
CA THR A 3 -26.21 -23.79 21.65
C THR A 3 -25.01 -22.93 22.06
N ARG A 4 -24.56 -23.04 23.31
CA ARG A 4 -23.42 -22.23 23.81
C ARG A 4 -22.13 -22.47 23.03
N GLY A 5 -21.85 -23.72 22.65
CA GLY A 5 -20.67 -24.04 21.82
C GLY A 5 -20.73 -23.44 20.41
N GLU A 6 -21.92 -23.37 19.80
CA GLU A 6 -22.10 -22.71 18.50
C GLU A 6 -21.87 -21.19 18.59
N MET A 7 -22.30 -20.55 19.69
CA MET A 7 -22.05 -19.13 19.95
C MET A 7 -20.56 -18.82 20.13
N ASP A 8 -19.83 -19.66 20.88
CA ASP A 8 -18.38 -19.49 21.10
C ASP A 8 -17.59 -19.68 19.79
N THR A 9 -17.98 -20.66 18.97
CA THR A 9 -17.35 -20.92 17.66
C THR A 9 -17.59 -19.76 16.69
N GLN A 10 -18.80 -19.19 16.67
CA GLN A 10 -19.13 -18.02 15.85
C GLN A 10 -18.37 -16.77 16.32
N ALA A 11 -18.22 -16.57 17.64
CA ALA A 11 -17.43 -15.48 18.19
C ALA A 11 -15.94 -15.62 17.83
N ALA A 12 -15.38 -16.84 17.92
CA ALA A 12 -14.01 -17.11 17.53
C ALA A 12 -13.77 -16.89 16.03
N ALA A 13 -14.69 -17.34 15.16
CA ALA A 13 -14.62 -17.09 13.73
C ALA A 13 -14.65 -15.58 13.42
N GLY A 14 -15.56 -14.83 14.06
CA GLY A 14 -15.62 -13.38 13.93
C GLY A 14 -14.33 -12.68 14.38
N ALA A 15 -13.72 -13.14 15.48
CA ALA A 15 -12.45 -12.60 15.97
C ALA A 15 -11.29 -12.85 14.98
N VAL A 16 -11.21 -14.04 14.39
CA VAL A 16 -10.20 -14.38 13.38
C VAL A 16 -10.37 -13.53 12.13
N THR A 17 -11.59 -13.47 11.58
CA THR A 17 -11.88 -12.63 10.40
C THR A 17 -11.57 -11.16 10.69
N GLY A 18 -11.93 -10.65 11.88
CA GLY A 18 -11.59 -9.30 12.32
C GLY A 18 -10.09 -9.05 12.34
N ALA A 19 -9.31 -9.96 12.93
CA ALA A 19 -7.84 -9.85 12.99
C ALA A 19 -7.20 -9.86 11.60
N VAL A 20 -7.65 -10.76 10.70
CA VAL A 20 -7.18 -10.83 9.32
C VAL A 20 -7.54 -9.56 8.55
N GLY A 21 -8.77 -9.05 8.71
CA GLY A 21 -9.23 -7.81 8.09
C GLY A 21 -8.43 -6.58 8.53
N HIS A 22 -8.07 -6.50 9.82
CA HIS A 22 -7.22 -5.44 10.36
C HIS A 22 -5.79 -5.50 9.79
N ALA A 23 -5.16 -6.68 9.77
CA ALA A 23 -3.81 -6.84 9.27
C ALA A 23 -3.71 -6.58 7.76
N THR A 24 -4.61 -7.19 6.97
CA THR A 24 -4.64 -7.00 5.51
C THR A 24 -5.02 -5.57 5.13
N GLY A 25 -5.91 -4.92 5.88
CA GLY A 25 -6.26 -3.52 5.69
C GLY A 25 -5.08 -2.57 5.88
N ALA A 26 -4.29 -2.76 6.94
CA ALA A 26 -3.12 -1.94 7.20
C ALA A 26 -2.09 -2.02 6.05
N VAL A 27 -1.82 -3.24 5.56
CA VAL A 27 -0.83 -3.47 4.50
C VAL A 27 -1.30 -3.00 3.13
N THR A 28 -2.57 -3.24 2.77
CA THR A 28 -3.11 -2.86 1.45
C THR A 28 -3.19 -1.36 1.23
N GLY A 29 -3.29 -0.57 2.29
CA GLY A 29 -3.28 0.89 2.22
C GLY A 29 -1.88 1.51 2.03
N LEU A 30 -0.80 0.75 2.24
CA LEU A 30 0.56 1.29 2.16
C LEU A 30 0.93 1.66 0.73
N LYS A 31 1.43 2.88 0.54
CA LYS A 31 2.16 3.27 -0.66
C LYS A 31 3.64 2.93 -0.50
N PRO A 32 4.37 2.65 -1.61
CA PRO A 32 5.83 2.51 -1.57
C PRO A 32 6.52 3.76 -1.01
N ASN A 33 5.98 4.94 -1.33
CA ASN A 33 6.35 6.22 -0.74
C ASN A 33 5.19 6.78 0.11
N PRO A 34 5.19 6.60 1.44
CA PRO A 34 4.11 7.10 2.32
C PRO A 34 3.97 8.62 2.35
N LEU A 35 5.03 9.35 1.98
CA LEU A 35 5.06 10.81 1.98
C LEU A 35 4.76 11.42 0.60
N ALA A 36 4.36 10.58 -0.37
CA ALA A 36 4.01 11.01 -1.73
C ALA A 36 2.93 12.11 -1.73
N GLY A 37 3.24 13.25 -2.36
CA GLY A 37 2.34 14.41 -2.45
C GLY A 37 2.27 15.28 -1.19
N THR A 38 3.16 15.05 -0.22
CA THR A 38 3.36 15.96 0.92
C THR A 38 4.47 16.96 0.60
N GLY A 39 4.51 18.11 1.29
CA GLY A 39 5.59 19.08 1.14
C GLY A 39 6.96 18.61 1.66
N VAL A 40 7.03 17.40 2.21
CA VAL A 40 8.25 16.76 2.73
C VAL A 40 8.50 15.40 2.07
N ASP A 41 7.94 15.19 0.87
CA ASP A 41 8.18 13.99 0.08
C ASP A 41 9.69 13.81 -0.18
N PRO A 42 10.33 12.75 0.35
CA PRO A 42 11.76 12.60 0.24
C PRO A 42 12.21 12.31 -1.19
N LEU A 43 11.34 11.75 -2.04
CA LEU A 43 11.67 11.37 -3.42
C LEU A 43 11.52 12.54 -4.41
N ASP A 44 10.94 13.64 -3.96
CA ASP A 44 10.92 14.90 -4.70
C ASP A 44 12.24 15.71 -4.54
N ASN A 45 13.07 15.35 -3.55
CA ASN A 45 14.40 15.92 -3.32
C ASN A 45 15.45 15.44 -4.35
N GLY A 46 15.22 15.63 -5.64
CA GLY A 46 16.15 15.19 -6.66
C GLY A 46 17.09 16.26 -7.19
N VAL A 47 18.13 15.78 -7.87
CA VAL A 47 19.17 16.59 -8.49
C VAL A 47 19.09 16.44 -10.01
N GLY A 48 19.26 17.54 -10.72
CA GLY A 48 19.26 17.58 -12.18
C GLY A 48 20.57 18.10 -12.73
N THR A 49 20.97 17.61 -13.90
CA THR A 49 22.10 18.14 -14.66
C THR A 49 21.73 18.29 -16.13
N GLN A 50 22.32 19.31 -16.76
CA GLN A 50 22.22 19.54 -18.19
C GLN A 50 23.60 20.01 -18.69
N VAL A 51 24.02 19.46 -19.82
CA VAL A 51 25.26 19.86 -20.50
C VAL A 51 24.86 20.40 -21.86
N ALA A 52 25.23 21.66 -22.15
CA ALA A 52 24.87 22.34 -23.39
C ALA A 52 23.36 22.23 -23.72
N ASP A 53 23.04 21.82 -24.95
CA ASP A 53 21.69 21.66 -25.50
C ASP A 53 21.17 20.21 -25.43
N PHE A 54 21.88 19.31 -24.74
CA PHE A 54 21.38 17.96 -24.50
C PHE A 54 20.13 17.97 -23.61
N LYS A 55 19.34 16.90 -23.72
CA LYS A 55 18.18 16.67 -22.86
C LYS A 55 18.62 16.58 -21.38
N PRO A 56 18.02 17.35 -20.46
CA PRO A 56 18.32 17.25 -19.04
C PRO A 56 18.04 15.86 -18.47
N VAL A 57 18.90 15.44 -17.54
CA VAL A 57 18.69 14.23 -16.73
C VAL A 57 18.50 14.60 -15.28
N SER A 58 17.68 13.84 -14.56
CA SER A 58 17.48 14.06 -13.14
C SER A 58 17.28 12.75 -12.39
N SER A 59 17.60 12.74 -11.09
CA SER A 59 17.36 11.58 -10.25
C SER A 59 15.86 11.25 -10.14
N GLN A 60 14.97 12.23 -10.26
CA GLN A 60 13.52 12.02 -10.26
C GLN A 60 13.05 11.15 -11.44
N GLN A 61 13.76 11.14 -12.57
CA GLN A 61 13.44 10.24 -13.67
C GLN A 61 13.60 8.76 -13.29
N LEU A 62 14.44 8.46 -12.29
CA LEU A 62 14.66 7.11 -11.77
C LEU A 62 13.79 6.80 -10.54
N THR A 63 13.51 7.79 -9.69
CA THR A 63 12.72 7.59 -8.47
C THR A 63 11.21 7.77 -8.67
N GLY A 64 10.79 8.49 -9.73
CA GLY A 64 9.39 8.76 -10.05
C GLY A 64 8.48 7.53 -10.04
N PRO A 65 8.86 6.40 -10.67
CA PRO A 65 8.06 5.17 -10.63
C PRO A 65 7.76 4.66 -9.22
N VAL A 66 8.64 4.91 -8.25
CA VAL A 66 8.46 4.53 -6.85
C VAL A 66 7.73 5.62 -6.07
N ALA A 67 8.02 6.89 -6.37
CA ALA A 67 7.42 8.06 -5.72
C ALA A 67 5.90 8.14 -5.95
N GLU A 68 5.44 7.85 -7.16
CA GLU A 68 4.03 7.98 -7.54
C GLU A 68 3.29 6.63 -7.63
N ALA A 69 3.93 5.55 -7.17
CA ALA A 69 3.33 4.22 -7.22
C ALA A 69 2.01 4.16 -6.43
N PRO A 70 1.01 3.40 -6.93
CA PRO A 70 -0.22 3.16 -6.21
C PRO A 70 0.04 2.34 -4.94
N SER A 71 -0.96 2.27 -4.05
CA SER A 71 -0.84 1.45 -2.85
C SER A 71 -0.73 -0.05 -3.18
N VAL A 72 -0.19 -0.82 -2.24
CA VAL A 72 -0.02 -2.28 -2.35
C VAL A 72 -1.33 -2.97 -2.73
N GLY A 73 -2.46 -2.55 -2.15
CA GLY A 73 -3.78 -3.11 -2.45
C GLY A 73 -4.36 -2.71 -3.81
N ALA A 74 -3.87 -1.63 -4.41
CA ALA A 74 -4.28 -1.20 -5.75
C ALA A 74 -3.53 -1.95 -6.87
N VAL A 75 -2.51 -2.76 -6.52
CA VAL A 75 -1.89 -3.70 -7.45
C VAL A 75 -2.90 -4.83 -7.77
N PRO A 76 -3.25 -5.07 -9.05
CA PRO A 76 -4.40 -5.92 -9.40
C PRO A 76 -4.40 -7.33 -8.79
N VAL A 77 -3.23 -7.96 -8.69
CA VAL A 77 -3.12 -9.33 -8.13
C VAL A 77 -3.20 -9.30 -6.61
N VAL A 78 -2.57 -8.32 -5.96
CA VAL A 78 -2.53 -8.20 -4.50
C VAL A 78 -3.90 -7.81 -3.95
N GLY A 79 -4.61 -6.89 -4.61
CA GLY A 79 -5.97 -6.50 -4.23
C GLY A 79 -6.95 -7.67 -4.25
N ARG A 80 -6.84 -8.57 -5.23
CA ARG A 80 -7.67 -9.79 -5.29
C ARG A 80 -7.35 -10.77 -4.15
N ALA A 81 -6.07 -10.99 -3.87
CA ALA A 81 -5.65 -11.87 -2.79
C ALA A 81 -6.08 -11.33 -1.41
N ALA A 82 -5.92 -10.04 -1.17
CA ALA A 82 -6.37 -9.40 0.08
C ALA A 82 -7.90 -9.37 0.21
N GLY A 83 -8.63 -9.17 -0.90
CA GLY A 83 -10.09 -9.22 -0.93
C GLY A 83 -10.66 -10.61 -0.60
N ALA A 84 -9.94 -11.68 -0.93
CA ALA A 84 -10.34 -13.06 -0.58
C ALA A 84 -10.16 -13.40 0.91
N LEU A 85 -9.42 -12.58 1.65
CA LEU A 85 -9.13 -12.75 3.08
C LEU A 85 -10.06 -11.94 4.00
N ARG A 86 -10.94 -11.12 3.42
CA ARG A 86 -11.89 -10.26 4.14
C ARG A 86 -13.29 -10.85 4.23
#